data_AF-A0A948CC53-F1
#
_entry.id   AF-A0A948CC53-F1
#
_cell.length_a   1.000
_cell.length_b   1.000
_cell.length_c   1.000
_cell.angle_alpha   90.00
_cell.angle_beta   90.00
_cell.angle_gamma   90.00
#
_symmetry.space_group_name_H-M   'P 1'
#
loop_
_entity.id
_entity.type
_entity.pdbx_description
1 polymer ?
#
loop_
_entity_poly.entity_id
_entity_poly.type
_entity_poly.pdbx_seq_one_letter_code
_entity_poly.pdbx_strand_id
1 'polypeptide(L)'
;MLEKDIENLIAQYPEDFFPNSGFKLIGQQVKIGSCFADIVFEDKYNRTIIVEVKRGILSRDASGQIIEYYGLLKQQNPHKTIELLLCANIIPSERKLFLENVGIECKELGLAFISNLAQKHNYKFLDDVEQTQPKESKVEEKPVTLSKDRNIWIFQANPDKYDILNALTDPNCNIDGWSIFQYKDKIKIGDIALIWMSGKDAGIYAIAEVISEPFFNSNPAGPDKYRIDEKKFMKERWMAKIKIIKKLINNPILRKELKNIEGLRNLSILRRPEGTNFPVTNSEWE
;
A
#
# COMPACT_ATOMS: atom_id res chain seq x y z
N MET A 1 7.33 0.06 6.09
CA MET A 1 7.64 -0.97 5.13
C MET A 1 7.90 -0.29 3.81
N LEU A 2 9.19 -0.13 3.54
CA LEU A 2 9.76 0.33 2.29
C LEU A 2 9.80 -0.83 1.27
N GLU A 3 10.04 -0.52 0.00
CA GLU A 3 10.30 -1.54 -1.04
C GLU A 3 11.47 -2.45 -0.63
N LYS A 4 12.52 -1.85 -0.05
CA LYS A 4 13.68 -2.57 0.48
C LYS A 4 13.34 -3.58 1.58
N ASP A 5 12.31 -3.33 2.38
CA ASP A 5 11.88 -4.29 3.40
C ASP A 5 11.31 -5.57 2.76
N ILE A 6 10.52 -5.41 1.70
CA ILE A 6 9.95 -6.54 0.96
C ILE A 6 11.09 -7.31 0.28
N GLU A 7 12.05 -6.60 -0.32
CA GLU A 7 13.24 -7.20 -0.91
C GLU A 7 14.03 -8.03 0.10
N ASN A 8 14.32 -7.47 1.29
CA ASN A 8 15.04 -8.15 2.36
C ASN A 8 14.32 -9.40 2.85
N LEU A 9 13.00 -9.33 3.05
CA LEU A 9 12.20 -10.47 3.48
C LEU A 9 12.22 -11.60 2.44
N ILE A 10 12.08 -11.27 1.15
CA ILE A 10 12.16 -12.27 0.07
C ILE A 10 13.54 -12.91 0.02
N ALA A 11 14.61 -12.11 0.09
CA ALA A 11 15.98 -12.61 0.02
C ALA A 11 16.34 -13.52 1.20
N GLN A 12 15.88 -13.18 2.41
CA GLN A 12 16.18 -13.94 3.62
C GLN A 12 15.30 -15.19 3.77
N TYR A 13 14.04 -15.12 3.33
CA TYR A 13 13.04 -16.18 3.55
C TYR A 13 12.30 -16.59 2.27
N PRO A 14 13.01 -16.94 1.17
CA PRO A 14 12.38 -17.15 -0.14
C PRO A 14 11.33 -18.28 -0.15
N GLU A 15 11.49 -19.31 0.67
CA GLU A 15 10.52 -20.43 0.77
C GLU A 15 9.15 -20.02 1.33
N ASP A 16 9.08 -18.95 2.14
CA ASP A 16 7.79 -18.43 2.61
C ASP A 16 7.01 -17.71 1.51
N PHE A 17 7.71 -17.16 0.50
CA PHE A 17 7.09 -16.49 -0.65
C PHE A 17 6.86 -17.45 -1.83
N PHE A 18 7.81 -18.35 -2.05
CA PHE A 18 7.89 -19.28 -3.19
C PHE A 18 8.12 -20.71 -2.70
N PRO A 19 7.11 -21.37 -2.12
CA PRO A 19 7.27 -22.71 -1.55
C PRO A 19 7.69 -23.73 -2.62
N ASN A 20 8.66 -24.59 -2.29
CA ASN A 20 9.18 -25.66 -3.15
C ASN A 20 9.95 -25.17 -4.39
N SER A 21 10.27 -23.88 -4.44
CA SER A 21 11.04 -23.28 -5.53
C SER A 21 12.49 -23.74 -5.51
N GLY A 22 13.06 -24.00 -4.32
CA GLY A 22 14.47 -24.33 -4.16
C GLY A 22 15.37 -23.15 -4.53
N PHE A 23 14.88 -21.92 -4.37
CA PHE A 23 15.62 -20.70 -4.65
C PHE A 23 16.84 -20.56 -3.73
N LYS A 24 18.01 -20.41 -4.35
CA LYS A 24 19.28 -20.08 -3.72
C LYS A 24 19.65 -18.66 -4.06
N LEU A 25 19.84 -17.81 -3.05
CA LEU A 25 20.16 -16.41 -3.25
C LEU A 25 21.54 -16.27 -3.90
N ILE A 26 21.59 -15.62 -5.07
CA ILE A 26 22.84 -15.18 -5.70
C ILE A 26 23.24 -13.83 -5.14
N GLY A 27 22.28 -12.92 -4.99
CA GLY A 27 22.50 -11.62 -4.36
C GLY A 27 21.29 -10.71 -4.43
N GLN A 28 21.37 -9.62 -3.68
CA GLN A 28 20.47 -8.47 -3.72
C GLN A 28 21.17 -7.31 -4.45
N GLN A 29 20.41 -6.46 -5.14
CA GLN A 29 20.93 -5.31 -5.87
C GLN A 29 22.09 -5.71 -6.80
N VAL A 30 21.86 -6.76 -7.60
CA VAL A 30 22.86 -7.35 -8.48
C VAL A 30 22.99 -6.52 -9.75
N LYS A 31 24.21 -6.07 -10.05
CA LYS A 31 24.46 -5.27 -11.24
C LYS A 31 24.31 -6.08 -12.52
N ILE A 32 23.46 -5.62 -13.44
CA ILE A 32 23.25 -6.18 -14.77
C ILE A 32 23.37 -5.02 -15.77
N GLY A 33 24.52 -4.93 -16.44
CA GLY A 33 24.84 -3.78 -17.30
C GLY A 33 24.90 -2.47 -16.51
N SER A 34 24.05 -1.50 -16.87
CA SER A 34 23.91 -0.20 -16.21
C SER A 34 22.91 -0.18 -15.05
N CYS A 35 22.15 -1.25 -14.85
CA CYS A 35 21.03 -1.31 -13.93
C CYS A 35 21.27 -2.35 -12.83
N PHE A 36 20.41 -2.38 -11.80
CA PHE A 36 20.55 -3.27 -10.66
C PHE A 36 19.25 -4.03 -10.43
N ALA A 37 19.29 -5.35 -10.56
CA ALA A 37 18.15 -6.19 -10.23
C ALA A 37 18.01 -6.32 -8.71
N ASP A 38 16.79 -6.18 -8.20
CA ASP A 38 16.54 -6.19 -6.75
C ASP A 38 17.01 -7.49 -6.11
N ILE A 39 16.65 -8.64 -6.69
CA ILE A 39 17.09 -9.95 -6.20
C ILE A 39 17.35 -10.87 -7.39
N VAL A 40 18.44 -11.64 -7.29
CA VAL A 40 18.72 -12.75 -8.21
C VAL A 40 18.82 -14.04 -7.42
N PHE A 41 18.03 -15.03 -7.83
CA PHE A 41 18.14 -16.41 -7.35
C PHE A 41 18.62 -17.34 -8.45
N GLU A 42 19.13 -18.48 -8.04
CA GLU A 42 19.24 -19.69 -8.86
C GLU A 42 18.27 -20.73 -8.29
N ASP A 43 17.46 -21.36 -9.13
CA ASP A 43 16.55 -22.42 -8.69
C ASP A 43 17.18 -23.81 -8.76
N LYS A 44 16.44 -24.84 -8.32
CA LYS A 44 16.90 -26.25 -8.34
C LYS A 44 17.17 -26.82 -9.75
N TYR A 45 16.78 -26.12 -10.81
CA TYR A 45 17.01 -26.49 -12.20
C TYR A 45 18.12 -25.64 -12.85
N ASN A 46 18.89 -24.89 -12.05
CA ASN A 46 19.93 -23.96 -12.49
C ASN A 46 19.41 -22.83 -13.40
N ARG A 47 18.13 -22.46 -13.28
CA ARG A 47 17.57 -21.29 -13.95
C ARG A 47 17.91 -20.05 -13.13
N THR A 48 18.24 -18.96 -13.82
CA THR A 48 18.40 -17.65 -13.17
C THR A 48 17.05 -17.01 -13.01
N ILE A 49 16.67 -16.70 -11.78
CA ILE A 49 15.41 -16.06 -11.45
C ILE A 49 15.71 -14.61 -11.10
N ILE A 50 15.14 -13.68 -11.85
CA ILE A 50 15.27 -12.25 -11.58
C ILE A 50 13.98 -11.80 -10.92
N VAL A 51 14.07 -11.31 -9.70
CA VAL A 51 12.92 -10.81 -8.96
C VAL A 51 13.03 -9.29 -8.86
N GLU A 52 12.04 -8.61 -9.42
CA GLU A 52 11.84 -7.18 -9.27
C GLU A 52 10.73 -6.94 -8.25
N VAL A 53 10.97 -6.07 -7.28
CA VAL A 53 10.04 -5.79 -6.19
C VAL A 53 9.50 -4.38 -6.37
N LYS A 54 8.18 -4.23 -6.24
CA LYS A 54 7.50 -2.94 -6.27
C LYS A 54 6.59 -2.79 -5.08
N ARG A 55 6.70 -1.67 -4.38
CA ARG A 55 5.79 -1.35 -3.28
C ARG A 55 4.48 -0.75 -3.81
N GLY A 56 3.37 -1.12 -3.16
CA GLY A 56 2.04 -0.60 -3.44
C GLY A 56 1.42 -1.26 -4.68
N ILE A 57 0.73 -0.44 -5.48
CA ILE A 57 0.06 -0.91 -6.68
C ILE A 57 1.05 -0.91 -7.83
N LEU A 58 1.06 -2.00 -8.59
CA LEU A 58 1.95 -2.12 -9.72
C LEU A 58 1.70 -1.02 -10.76
N SER A 59 2.73 -0.23 -11.08
CA SER A 59 2.65 0.86 -12.04
C SER A 59 2.44 0.32 -13.47
N ARG A 60 2.06 1.20 -14.41
CA ARG A 60 1.90 0.80 -15.83
C ARG A 60 3.24 0.53 -16.52
N ASP A 61 4.31 1.15 -16.04
CA ASP A 61 5.65 1.09 -16.64
C ASP A 61 6.56 0.05 -15.95
N ALA A 62 6.00 -0.79 -15.09
CA ALA A 62 6.77 -1.66 -14.20
C ALA A 62 7.60 -2.74 -14.91
N SER A 63 7.30 -3.06 -16.17
CA SER A 63 8.04 -4.07 -16.95
C SER A 63 9.32 -3.57 -17.60
N GLY A 64 9.56 -2.26 -17.68
CA GLY A 64 10.66 -1.71 -18.47
C GLY A 64 12.03 -2.25 -18.06
N GLN A 65 12.33 -2.17 -16.75
CA GLN A 65 13.62 -2.59 -16.19
C GLN A 65 13.86 -4.10 -16.35
N ILE A 66 12.85 -4.93 -16.05
CA ILE A 66 13.01 -6.39 -16.08
C ILE A 66 13.19 -6.95 -17.50
N ILE A 67 12.59 -6.29 -18.50
CA ILE A 67 12.81 -6.60 -19.92
C ILE A 67 14.26 -6.26 -20.33
N GLU A 68 14.81 -5.14 -19.86
CA GLU A 68 16.20 -4.76 -20.13
C GLU A 68 17.19 -5.77 -19.53
N TYR A 69 16.96 -6.23 -18.29
CA TYR A 69 17.76 -7.29 -17.67
C TYR A 69 17.81 -8.57 -18.51
N TYR A 70 16.64 -9.01 -18.99
CA TYR A 70 16.55 -10.20 -19.84
C TYR A 70 17.40 -10.05 -21.10
N GLY A 71 17.28 -8.92 -21.80
CA GLY A 71 18.06 -8.63 -23.01
C GLY A 71 19.56 -8.66 -22.74
N LEU A 72 20.02 -7.95 -21.71
CA LEU A 72 21.44 -7.88 -21.34
C LEU A 72 22.03 -9.25 -20.98
N LEU A 73 21.31 -10.04 -20.17
CA LEU A 73 21.78 -11.35 -19.76
C LEU A 73 21.77 -12.37 -20.92
N LYS A 74 20.79 -12.30 -21.82
CA LYS A 74 20.75 -13.14 -23.03
C LYS A 74 21.84 -12.78 -24.03
N GLN A 75 22.21 -11.51 -24.15
CA GLN A 75 23.36 -11.11 -24.97
C GLN A 75 24.67 -11.69 -24.43
N GLN A 76 24.85 -11.69 -23.10
CA GLN A 76 26.03 -12.26 -22.46
C GLN A 76 26.04 -13.79 -22.51
N ASN A 77 24.90 -14.43 -22.25
CA ASN A 77 24.74 -15.88 -22.17
C ASN A 77 23.45 -16.35 -22.89
N PRO A 78 23.48 -16.55 -24.22
CA PRO A 78 22.28 -16.85 -25.01
C PRO A 78 21.52 -18.10 -24.55
N HIS A 79 22.26 -19.11 -24.09
CA HIS A 79 21.70 -20.40 -23.67
C HIS A 79 21.21 -20.43 -22.21
N LYS A 80 21.48 -19.40 -21.41
CA LYS A 80 21.08 -19.39 -20.00
C LYS A 80 19.57 -19.26 -19.90
N THR A 81 18.91 -20.14 -19.14
CA THR A 81 17.47 -20.03 -18.87
C THR A 81 17.24 -18.96 -17.81
N ILE A 82 16.38 -17.99 -18.12
CA ILE A 82 16.07 -16.84 -17.26
C ILE A 82 14.57 -16.82 -17.07
N GLU A 83 14.13 -16.78 -15.81
CA GLU A 83 12.74 -16.53 -15.43
C GLU A 83 12.65 -15.14 -14.81
N LEU A 84 11.61 -14.41 -15.18
CA LEU A 84 11.37 -13.05 -14.72
C LEU A 84 10.18 -13.06 -13.76
N LEU A 85 10.37 -12.50 -12.57
CA LEU A 85 9.37 -12.48 -11.53
C LEU A 85 9.16 -11.05 -11.05
N LEU A 86 7.93 -10.58 -11.08
CA LEU A 86 7.56 -9.26 -10.60
C LEU A 86 6.68 -9.41 -9.36
N CYS A 87 7.15 -8.87 -8.24
CA CYS A 87 6.44 -8.85 -6.97
C CYS A 87 5.87 -7.47 -6.66
N ALA A 88 4.58 -7.38 -6.29
CA ALA A 88 3.99 -6.13 -5.79
C ALA A 88 2.85 -6.35 -4.80
N ASN A 89 2.47 -5.34 -4.00
CA ASN A 89 1.41 -5.52 -3.00
C ASN A 89 0.04 -5.79 -3.63
N ILE A 90 -0.23 -5.08 -4.73
CA ILE A 90 -1.44 -5.21 -5.53
C ILE A 90 -1.01 -5.22 -7.01
N ILE A 91 -1.44 -6.25 -7.73
CA ILE A 91 -1.22 -6.40 -9.17
C ILE A 91 -2.59 -6.44 -9.85
N PRO A 92 -3.04 -5.32 -10.45
CA PRO A 92 -4.29 -5.26 -11.18
C PRO A 92 -4.39 -6.34 -12.26
N SER A 93 -5.56 -6.95 -12.42
CA SER A 93 -5.79 -8.15 -13.23
C SER A 93 -5.32 -8.02 -14.69
N GLU A 94 -5.56 -6.87 -15.30
CA GLU A 94 -5.22 -6.57 -16.69
C GLU A 94 -3.70 -6.45 -16.86
N ARG A 95 -3.00 -5.90 -15.86
CA ARG A 95 -1.54 -5.85 -15.84
C ARG A 95 -0.96 -7.24 -15.67
N LYS A 96 -1.50 -8.02 -14.72
CA LYS A 96 -1.09 -9.41 -14.49
C LYS A 96 -1.21 -10.23 -15.77
N LEU A 97 -2.37 -10.18 -16.42
CA LEU A 97 -2.63 -10.89 -17.66
C LEU A 97 -1.62 -10.54 -18.76
N PHE A 98 -1.32 -9.25 -18.95
CA PHE A 98 -0.34 -8.81 -19.93
C PHE A 98 1.07 -9.33 -19.61
N LEU A 99 1.53 -9.13 -18.36
CA LEU A 99 2.87 -9.50 -17.92
C LEU A 99 3.11 -11.01 -18.02
N GLU A 100 2.16 -11.83 -17.58
CA GLU A 100 2.29 -13.29 -17.65
C GLU A 100 2.26 -13.78 -19.12
N ASN A 101 1.46 -13.15 -20.00
CA ASN A 101 1.46 -13.47 -21.43
C ASN A 101 2.79 -13.16 -22.13
N VAL A 102 3.58 -12.20 -21.63
CA VAL A 102 4.91 -11.89 -22.15
C VAL A 102 6.04 -12.61 -21.41
N GLY A 103 5.71 -13.56 -20.53
CA GLY A 103 6.69 -14.38 -19.82
C GLY A 103 7.27 -13.77 -18.54
N ILE A 104 6.56 -12.80 -17.94
CA ILE A 104 6.91 -12.24 -16.62
C ILE A 104 5.91 -12.77 -15.59
N GLU A 105 6.36 -13.69 -14.74
CA GLU A 105 5.54 -14.22 -13.66
C GLU A 105 5.21 -13.11 -12.65
N CYS A 106 3.97 -13.05 -12.18
CA CYS A 106 3.51 -12.01 -11.27
C CYS A 106 3.14 -12.60 -9.91
N LYS A 107 3.80 -12.13 -8.85
CA LYS A 107 3.49 -12.50 -7.47
C LYS A 107 2.91 -11.32 -6.71
N GLU A 108 1.62 -11.41 -6.40
CA GLU A 108 0.97 -10.43 -5.54
C GLU A 108 1.25 -10.72 -4.05
N LEU A 109 1.83 -9.76 -3.34
CA LEU A 109 2.28 -9.84 -1.96
C LEU A 109 1.46 -8.91 -1.06
N GLY A 110 0.26 -9.35 -0.67
CA GLY A 110 -0.64 -8.55 0.16
C GLY A 110 0.01 -8.04 1.45
N LEU A 111 -0.39 -6.85 1.92
CA LEU A 111 0.24 -6.23 3.10
C LEU A 111 0.08 -7.09 4.35
N ALA A 112 -1.11 -7.69 4.54
CA ALA A 112 -1.35 -8.59 5.66
C ALA A 112 -0.41 -9.80 5.65
N PHE A 113 -0.14 -10.35 4.46
CA PHE A 113 0.81 -11.45 4.31
C PHE A 113 2.22 -11.04 4.71
N ILE A 114 2.70 -9.87 4.24
CA ILE A 114 4.04 -9.39 4.57
C ILE A 114 4.16 -9.03 6.06
N SER A 115 3.17 -8.36 6.65
CA SER A 115 3.16 -8.04 8.08
C SER A 115 3.19 -9.30 8.95
N ASN A 116 2.39 -10.32 8.61
CA ASN A 116 2.42 -11.60 9.33
C ASN A 116 3.77 -12.30 9.22
N LEU A 117 4.40 -12.24 8.04
CA LEU A 117 5.70 -12.83 7.82
C LEU A 117 6.81 -12.10 8.58
N ALA A 118 6.77 -10.77 8.58
CA ALA A 118 7.68 -9.95 9.36
C ALA A 118 7.56 -10.27 10.86
N GLN A 119 6.33 -10.41 11.38
CA GLN A 119 6.11 -10.84 12.77
C GLN A 119 6.65 -12.26 13.02
N LYS A 120 6.34 -13.22 12.14
CA LYS A 120 6.84 -14.62 12.24
C LYS A 120 8.36 -14.68 12.40
N HIS A 121 9.08 -13.82 11.68
CA HIS A 121 10.54 -13.77 11.68
C HIS A 121 11.14 -12.69 12.58
N ASN A 122 10.32 -11.98 13.38
CA ASN A 122 10.74 -10.84 14.19
C ASN A 122 11.50 -9.76 13.39
N TYR A 123 11.16 -9.59 12.12
CA TYR A 123 11.74 -8.58 11.25
C TYR A 123 11.21 -7.19 11.64
N LYS A 124 12.10 -6.20 11.75
CA LYS A 124 11.75 -4.80 12.02
C LYS A 124 11.85 -4.00 10.72
N PHE A 125 10.77 -3.32 10.35
CA PHE A 125 10.78 -2.48 9.16
C PHE A 125 11.74 -1.29 9.29
N LEU A 126 12.44 -0.97 8.21
CA LEU A 126 13.49 0.06 8.22
C LEU A 126 12.96 1.45 8.62
N ASP A 127 11.76 1.80 8.17
CA ASP A 127 11.09 3.07 8.49
C ASP A 127 10.49 3.14 9.91
N ASP A 128 10.33 1.99 10.59
CA ASP A 128 10.00 1.98 12.03
C ASP A 128 11.26 2.31 12.87
N VAL A 129 12.44 1.90 12.39
CA VAL A 129 13.73 2.21 13.03
C VAL A 129 14.10 3.69 12.85
N GLU A 130 13.82 4.26 11.67
CA GLU A 130 14.06 5.69 11.42
C GLU A 130 13.17 6.61 12.28
N GLN A 131 11.97 6.17 12.68
CA GLN A 131 11.08 6.91 13.58
C GLN A 131 11.51 6.83 15.05
N THR A 132 12.31 5.83 15.43
CA THR A 132 12.78 5.63 16.81
C THR A 132 14.18 6.20 17.08
N GLN A 133 14.92 6.63 16.04
CA GLN A 133 16.11 7.45 16.22
C GLN A 133 15.72 8.89 16.59
N PRO A 134 16.37 9.52 17.59
CA PRO A 134 15.96 10.82 18.09
C PRO A 134 16.28 11.90 17.04
N LYS A 135 15.31 12.20 16.17
CA LYS A 135 15.20 13.55 15.63
C LYS A 135 14.78 14.43 16.80
N GLU A 136 15.60 15.41 17.18
CA GLU A 136 15.25 16.43 18.15
C GLU A 136 13.97 17.16 17.70
N SER A 137 12.85 16.59 18.10
CA SER A 137 11.50 17.10 17.89
C SER A 137 10.73 16.49 19.04
N LYS A 138 10.64 17.21 20.16
CA LYS A 138 9.73 16.87 21.26
C LYS A 138 8.30 16.89 20.72
N VAL A 139 7.86 15.80 20.11
CA VAL A 139 6.44 15.51 19.94
C VAL A 139 6.10 14.60 21.10
N GLU A 140 5.61 15.19 22.19
CA GLU A 140 4.95 14.43 23.24
C GLU A 140 3.87 13.57 22.57
N GLU A 141 3.99 12.25 22.66
CA GLU A 141 2.88 11.33 22.39
C GLU A 141 1.81 11.57 23.47
N LYS A 142 1.04 12.64 23.32
CA LYS A 142 -0.20 12.79 24.06
C LYS A 142 -1.14 11.73 23.53
N PRO A 143 -1.75 10.89 24.39
CA PRO A 143 -2.90 10.11 23.97
C PRO A 143 -3.87 11.10 23.31
N VAL A 144 -4.42 10.73 22.15
CA VAL A 144 -5.44 11.53 21.48
C VAL A 144 -6.69 11.48 22.37
N THR A 145 -6.72 12.25 23.44
CA THR A 145 -7.92 12.53 24.23
C THR A 145 -8.75 13.47 23.39
N LEU A 146 -9.63 12.90 22.57
CA LEU A 146 -10.58 13.66 21.78
C LEU A 146 -11.52 14.41 22.73
N SER A 147 -11.71 15.70 22.47
CA SER A 147 -12.86 16.44 23.01
C SER A 147 -14.14 15.71 22.60
N LYS A 148 -15.09 15.54 23.53
CA LYS A 148 -16.40 14.87 23.32
C LYS A 148 -17.21 15.34 22.11
N ASP A 149 -16.83 16.46 21.49
CA ASP A 149 -17.53 17.10 20.37
C ASP A 149 -17.01 16.75 18.97
N ARG A 150 -15.96 15.91 18.83
CA ARG A 150 -15.43 15.52 17.51
C ARG A 150 -16.15 14.29 16.99
N ASN A 151 -16.62 14.35 15.75
CA ASN A 151 -17.14 13.16 15.09
C ASN A 151 -15.98 12.33 14.54
N ILE A 152 -16.23 11.03 14.41
CA ILE A 152 -15.26 10.08 13.91
C ILE A 152 -15.85 9.41 12.68
N TRP A 153 -15.05 9.37 11.63
CA TRP A 153 -15.44 8.91 10.32
C TRP A 153 -14.47 7.84 9.84
N ILE A 154 -14.97 6.85 9.12
CA ILE A 154 -14.15 5.99 8.26
C ILE A 154 -14.24 6.53 6.84
N PHE A 155 -13.10 6.85 6.25
CA PHE A 155 -12.94 7.37 4.90
C PHE A 155 -12.38 6.26 4.02
N GLN A 156 -13.19 5.72 3.11
CA GLN A 156 -12.86 4.54 2.30
C GLN A 156 -12.17 4.93 0.98
N ALA A 157 -10.95 4.45 0.79
CA ALA A 157 -10.19 4.47 -0.45
C ALA A 157 -10.32 3.11 -1.17
N ASN A 158 -10.52 3.16 -2.49
CA ASN A 158 -10.51 1.98 -3.33
C ASN A 158 -9.16 1.90 -4.08
N PRO A 159 -8.34 0.85 -3.84
CA PRO A 159 -7.04 0.72 -4.49
C PRO A 159 -7.13 0.61 -6.01
N ASP A 160 -8.23 0.15 -6.59
CA ASP A 160 -8.40 0.14 -8.06
C ASP A 160 -8.58 1.53 -8.67
N LYS A 161 -8.82 2.55 -7.83
CA LYS A 161 -9.07 3.94 -8.25
C LYS A 161 -7.97 4.88 -7.77
N TYR A 162 -7.44 4.66 -6.58
CA TYR A 162 -6.47 5.54 -5.92
C TYR A 162 -5.41 4.72 -5.19
N ASP A 163 -4.14 4.97 -5.50
CA ASP A 163 -3.00 4.30 -4.85
C ASP A 163 -2.72 4.89 -3.47
N ILE A 164 -3.63 4.57 -2.53
CA ILE A 164 -3.57 5.06 -1.15
C ILE A 164 -2.29 4.60 -0.43
N LEU A 165 -1.73 3.44 -0.81
CA LEU A 165 -0.55 2.88 -0.16
C LEU A 165 0.71 3.68 -0.47
N ASN A 166 0.89 4.07 -1.74
CA ASN A 166 1.99 4.93 -2.15
C ASN A 166 1.76 6.39 -1.74
N ALA A 167 0.51 6.87 -1.76
CA ALA A 167 0.15 8.19 -1.25
C ALA A 167 0.53 8.35 0.23
N LEU A 168 0.16 7.39 1.09
CA LEU A 168 0.45 7.48 2.52
C LEU A 168 1.94 7.41 2.85
N THR A 169 2.82 6.93 1.96
CA THR A 169 4.27 6.93 2.20
C THR A 169 5.01 8.15 1.70
N ASP A 170 4.47 8.87 0.73
CA ASP A 170 5.16 10.05 0.21
C ASP A 170 5.17 11.14 1.29
N PRO A 171 6.37 11.61 1.74
CA PRO A 171 6.49 12.67 2.72
C PRO A 171 5.80 13.98 2.29
N ASN A 172 5.65 14.18 0.99
CA ASN A 172 5.03 15.36 0.39
C ASN A 172 3.57 15.11 -0.02
N CYS A 173 3.00 13.94 0.28
CA CYS A 173 1.61 13.69 -0.06
C CYS A 173 0.70 14.57 0.79
N ASN A 174 -0.06 15.42 0.10
CA ASN A 174 -1.18 16.14 0.67
C ASN A 174 -2.46 15.62 0.03
N ILE A 175 -3.39 15.12 0.84
CA ILE A 175 -4.68 14.64 0.34
C ILE A 175 -5.64 15.83 0.35
N ASP A 176 -5.56 16.62 -0.72
CA ASP A 176 -6.29 17.88 -0.90
C ASP A 176 -7.78 17.73 -1.25
N GLY A 177 -8.31 16.50 -1.22
CA GLY A 177 -9.72 16.27 -1.44
C GLY A 177 -10.14 14.81 -1.29
N TRP A 178 -10.93 14.53 -0.25
CA TRP A 178 -11.65 13.27 -0.08
C TRP A 178 -13.11 13.42 -0.51
N SER A 179 -13.62 12.50 -1.33
CA SER A 179 -15.01 12.59 -1.81
C SER A 179 -16.04 12.36 -0.69
N ILE A 180 -16.98 13.30 -0.54
CA ILE A 180 -18.06 13.25 0.45
C ILE A 180 -19.40 13.10 -0.28
N PHE A 181 -19.98 11.90 -0.26
CA PHE A 181 -21.31 11.67 -0.87
C PHE A 181 -22.45 11.71 0.14
N GLN A 182 -22.13 11.51 1.42
CA GLN A 182 -23.10 11.47 2.51
C GLN A 182 -22.58 12.23 3.73
N TYR A 183 -23.46 12.61 4.64
CA TYR A 183 -23.12 13.30 5.88
C TYR A 183 -22.36 14.64 5.72
N LYS A 184 -22.50 15.31 4.56
CA LYS A 184 -21.86 16.62 4.31
C LYS A 184 -22.16 17.64 5.41
N ASP A 185 -23.39 17.65 5.94
CA ASP A 185 -23.82 18.62 6.94
C ASP A 185 -23.37 18.25 8.37
N LYS A 186 -22.67 17.13 8.53
CA LYS A 186 -22.16 16.63 9.83
C LYS A 186 -20.64 16.62 9.92
N ILE A 187 -19.95 16.47 8.79
CA ILE A 187 -18.49 16.51 8.72
C ILE A 187 -18.05 17.96 8.89
N LYS A 188 -17.14 18.21 9.83
CA LYS A 188 -16.64 19.55 10.15
C LYS A 188 -15.13 19.54 10.38
N ILE A 189 -14.52 20.72 10.39
CA ILE A 189 -13.11 20.88 10.75
C ILE A 189 -12.85 20.31 12.15
N GLY A 190 -11.74 19.57 12.29
CA GLY A 190 -11.30 18.95 13.54
C GLY A 190 -11.87 17.55 13.81
N ASP A 191 -12.81 17.07 12.98
CA ASP A 191 -13.26 15.68 13.00
C ASP A 191 -12.10 14.73 12.65
N ILE A 192 -12.20 13.48 13.12
CA ILE A 192 -11.21 12.43 12.86
C ILE A 192 -11.67 11.56 11.69
N ALA A 193 -10.76 11.27 10.77
CA ALA A 193 -10.96 10.36 9.66
C ALA A 193 -10.00 9.17 9.75
N LEU A 194 -10.55 7.96 9.89
CA LEU A 194 -9.86 6.68 9.78
C LEU A 194 -9.79 6.31 8.31
N ILE A 195 -8.58 6.29 7.76
CA ILE A 195 -8.34 6.00 6.34
C ILE A 195 -8.42 4.50 6.13
N TRP A 196 -9.50 4.06 5.50
CA TRP A 196 -9.79 2.67 5.22
C TRP A 196 -9.46 2.32 3.78
N MET A 197 -8.66 1.29 3.53
CA MET A 197 -8.50 0.72 2.20
C MET A 197 -9.51 -0.43 2.01
N SER A 198 -10.21 -0.47 0.88
CA SER A 198 -11.09 -1.59 0.53
C SER A 198 -10.33 -2.75 -0.13
N GLY A 199 -10.98 -3.91 -0.29
CA GLY A 199 -10.44 -5.05 -1.03
C GLY A 199 -10.03 -6.24 -0.16
N LYS A 200 -9.07 -7.05 -0.65
CA LYS A 200 -8.59 -8.27 0.03
C LYS A 200 -7.96 -7.96 1.39
N ASP A 201 -7.14 -6.91 1.43
CA ASP A 201 -6.43 -6.41 2.60
C ASP A 201 -7.20 -5.22 3.20
N ALA A 202 -8.53 -5.33 3.27
CA ALA A 202 -9.33 -4.23 3.78
C ALA A 202 -9.04 -3.96 5.26
N GLY A 203 -8.93 -2.68 5.63
CA GLY A 203 -8.58 -2.27 6.99
C GLY A 203 -8.25 -0.79 7.09
N ILE A 204 -7.86 -0.34 8.28
CA ILE A 204 -7.47 1.04 8.60
C ILE A 204 -5.96 1.18 8.46
N TYR A 205 -5.52 2.12 7.62
CA TYR A 205 -4.12 2.34 7.24
C TYR A 205 -3.54 3.68 7.72
N ALA A 206 -4.40 4.61 8.15
CA ALA A 206 -3.97 5.87 8.73
C ALA A 206 -5.10 6.50 9.55
N ILE A 207 -4.71 7.44 10.40
CA ILE A 207 -5.60 8.37 11.08
C ILE A 207 -5.29 9.76 10.53
N ALA A 208 -6.34 10.52 10.23
CA ALA A 208 -6.28 11.86 9.70
C ALA A 208 -7.22 12.80 10.46
N GLU A 209 -6.95 14.10 10.34
CA GLU A 209 -7.82 15.17 10.80
C GLU A 209 -8.46 15.86 9.60
N VAL A 210 -9.74 16.17 9.67
CA VAL A 210 -10.45 16.99 8.68
C VAL A 210 -10.03 18.44 8.87
N ILE A 211 -9.45 19.05 7.84
CA ILE A 211 -8.87 20.41 7.90
C ILE A 211 -9.64 21.44 7.06
N SER A 212 -10.77 21.05 6.47
CA SER A 212 -11.68 21.98 5.80
C SER A 212 -13.14 21.58 6.05
N GLU A 213 -14.03 22.57 6.02
CA GLU A 213 -15.45 22.28 5.81
C GLU A 213 -15.64 21.59 4.45
N PRO A 214 -16.68 20.75 4.29
CA PRO A 214 -17.02 20.21 2.98
C PRO A 214 -17.25 21.34 1.97
N PHE A 215 -16.57 21.26 0.84
CA PHE A 215 -16.67 22.24 -0.24
C PHE A 215 -17.06 21.56 -1.54
N PHE A 216 -17.83 22.25 -2.37
CA PHE A 216 -18.18 21.75 -3.69
C PHE A 216 -17.01 21.97 -4.65
N ASN A 217 -16.46 20.89 -5.16
CA ASN A 217 -15.37 20.94 -6.11
C ASN A 217 -15.91 21.01 -7.54
N SER A 218 -16.05 22.22 -8.06
CA SER A 218 -16.48 22.50 -9.44
C SER A 218 -15.35 22.42 -10.46
N ASN A 219 -14.09 22.46 -10.01
CA ASN A 219 -12.92 22.35 -10.88
C ASN A 219 -12.00 21.22 -10.37
N PRO A 220 -12.30 19.96 -10.70
CA PRO A 220 -11.49 18.83 -10.23
C PRO A 220 -10.03 19.05 -10.60
N ALA A 221 -9.20 19.15 -9.55
CA ALA A 221 -7.78 19.47 -9.64
C ALA A 221 -7.06 18.58 -10.67
N GLY A 222 -5.99 19.15 -11.24
CA GLY A 222 -5.11 18.55 -12.24
C GLY A 222 -4.46 17.22 -11.83
N PRO A 223 -3.45 16.75 -12.57
CA PRO A 223 -2.92 15.41 -12.42
C PRO A 223 -2.45 15.15 -10.98
N ASP A 224 -2.99 14.09 -10.39
CA ASP A 224 -2.53 13.53 -9.12
C ASP A 224 -1.97 12.16 -9.45
N LYS A 225 -0.67 11.99 -9.23
CA LYS A 225 0.11 10.81 -9.61
C LYS A 225 -0.39 9.50 -8.96
N TYR A 226 -1.23 9.58 -7.93
CA TYR A 226 -1.83 8.41 -7.27
C TYR A 226 -3.21 8.03 -7.84
N ARG A 227 -3.79 8.83 -8.73
CA ARG A 227 -5.05 8.48 -9.40
C ARG A 227 -4.78 7.47 -10.51
N ILE A 228 -5.37 6.28 -10.38
CA ILE A 228 -5.22 5.21 -11.38
C ILE A 228 -6.20 5.40 -12.55
N ASP A 229 -7.37 5.95 -12.26
CA ASP A 229 -8.45 6.22 -13.23
C ASP A 229 -8.85 7.70 -13.17
N GLU A 230 -8.10 8.56 -13.85
CA GLU A 230 -8.31 10.01 -13.87
C GLU A 230 -9.75 10.40 -14.23
N LYS A 231 -10.39 9.68 -15.16
CA LYS A 231 -11.78 9.95 -15.59
C LYS A 231 -12.76 9.87 -14.42
N LYS A 232 -12.52 9.00 -13.44
CA LYS A 232 -13.35 8.89 -12.24
C LYS A 232 -13.16 10.07 -11.27
N PHE A 233 -12.09 10.85 -11.38
CA PHE A 233 -11.82 12.01 -10.54
C PHE A 233 -12.20 13.35 -11.19
N MET A 234 -12.51 13.36 -12.50
CA MET A 234 -12.97 14.54 -13.24
C MET A 234 -14.45 14.91 -13.02
N LYS A 235 -15.16 14.25 -12.10
CA LYS A 235 -16.57 14.63 -11.80
C LYS A 235 -16.64 15.56 -10.61
N GLU A 236 -17.40 16.63 -10.77
CA GLU A 236 -17.78 17.55 -9.69
C GLU A 236 -18.43 16.80 -8.52
N ARG A 237 -18.02 17.15 -7.30
CA ARG A 237 -18.54 16.53 -6.07
C ARG A 237 -18.16 17.34 -4.85
N TRP A 238 -18.86 17.09 -3.75
CA TRP A 238 -18.43 17.57 -2.44
C TRP A 238 -17.17 16.85 -1.99
N MET A 239 -16.23 17.60 -1.43
CA MET A 239 -14.98 17.07 -0.89
C MET A 239 -14.63 17.74 0.43
N ALA A 240 -13.77 17.09 1.20
CA ALA A 240 -13.12 17.69 2.37
C ALA A 240 -11.60 17.44 2.30
N LYS A 241 -10.80 18.41 2.74
CA LYS A 241 -9.35 18.26 2.89
C LYS A 241 -9.05 17.52 4.18
N ILE A 242 -8.05 16.65 4.14
CA ILE A 242 -7.59 15.92 5.33
C ILE A 242 -6.08 16.04 5.50
N LYS A 243 -5.63 15.98 6.74
CA LYS A 243 -4.21 15.93 7.10
C LYS A 243 -3.94 14.62 7.84
N ILE A 244 -3.00 13.82 7.33
CA ILE A 244 -2.58 12.58 8.01
C ILE A 244 -1.89 12.94 9.33
N ILE A 245 -2.38 12.38 10.43
CA ILE A 245 -1.81 12.57 11.78
C ILE A 245 -1.04 11.34 12.26
N LYS A 246 -1.43 10.14 11.82
CA LYS A 246 -0.74 8.88 12.15
C LYS A 246 -0.82 7.90 10.98
N LYS A 247 0.31 7.32 10.60
CA LYS A 247 0.38 6.26 9.59
C LYS A 247 0.37 4.90 10.30
N LEU A 248 -0.39 3.96 9.76
CA LEU A 248 -0.51 2.58 10.27
C LEU A 248 -0.16 1.57 9.17
N ILE A 249 0.58 1.97 8.13
CA ILE A 249 0.84 1.14 6.94
C ILE A 249 1.55 -0.18 7.29
N ASN A 250 2.41 -0.14 8.31
CA ASN A 250 3.25 -1.28 8.73
C ASN A 250 2.50 -2.21 9.69
N ASN A 251 1.46 -1.67 10.34
CA ASN A 251 0.62 -2.38 11.28
C ASN A 251 -0.84 -1.92 11.12
N PRO A 252 -1.47 -2.22 9.96
CA PRO A 252 -2.82 -1.76 9.69
C PRO A 252 -3.81 -2.53 10.56
N ILE A 253 -4.89 -1.87 10.98
CA ILE A 253 -5.96 -2.55 11.73
C ILE A 253 -6.88 -3.22 10.71
N LEU A 254 -6.74 -4.53 10.53
CA LEU A 254 -7.38 -5.24 9.44
C LEU A 254 -8.86 -5.50 9.72
N ARG A 255 -9.67 -5.54 8.66
CA ARG A 255 -11.09 -5.93 8.73
C ARG A 255 -11.30 -7.26 9.44
N LYS A 256 -10.37 -8.21 9.26
CA LYS A 256 -10.45 -9.53 9.89
C LYS A 256 -10.29 -9.43 11.41
N GLU A 257 -9.42 -8.55 11.88
CA GLU A 257 -9.20 -8.29 13.31
C GLU A 257 -10.42 -7.57 13.90
N LEU A 258 -10.91 -6.51 13.24
CA LEU A 258 -12.09 -5.75 13.68
C LEU A 258 -13.35 -6.61 13.82
N LYS A 259 -13.52 -7.61 12.95
CA LYS A 259 -14.65 -8.55 13.04
C LYS A 259 -14.61 -9.45 14.29
N ASN A 260 -13.44 -9.65 14.87
CA ASN A 260 -13.24 -10.49 16.04
C ASN A 260 -13.37 -9.70 17.35
N ILE A 261 -13.47 -8.37 17.29
CA ILE A 261 -13.63 -7.50 18.46
C ILE A 261 -15.12 -7.26 18.71
N GLU A 262 -15.57 -7.60 19.92
CA GLU A 262 -16.94 -7.31 20.37
C GLU A 262 -17.17 -5.79 20.38
N GLY A 263 -18.32 -5.34 19.88
CA GLY A 263 -18.60 -3.91 19.65
C GLY A 263 -18.28 -3.44 18.24
N LEU A 264 -17.16 -3.87 17.64
CA LEU A 264 -16.72 -3.39 16.32
C LEU A 264 -17.25 -4.20 15.13
N ARG A 265 -17.75 -5.42 15.37
CA ARG A 265 -18.35 -6.29 14.33
C ARG A 265 -19.50 -5.64 13.55
N ASN A 266 -20.15 -4.62 14.13
CA ASN A 266 -21.30 -3.92 13.57
C ASN A 266 -20.96 -2.55 12.96
N LEU A 267 -19.68 -2.23 12.81
CA LEU A 267 -19.23 -1.02 12.13
C LEU A 267 -19.97 -0.85 10.79
N SER A 268 -20.41 0.37 10.52
CA SER A 268 -21.22 0.69 9.33
C SER A 268 -20.54 0.27 8.03
N ILE A 269 -19.22 0.48 7.92
CA ILE A 269 -18.37 0.03 6.79
C ILE A 269 -18.41 -1.50 6.59
N LEU A 270 -18.59 -2.29 7.65
CA LEU A 270 -18.62 -3.76 7.56
C LEU A 270 -19.98 -4.30 7.13
N ARG A 271 -21.06 -3.62 7.50
CA ARG A 271 -22.44 -4.02 7.17
C ARG A 271 -22.85 -3.59 5.78
N ARG A 272 -22.49 -2.37 5.37
CA ARG A 272 -22.83 -1.80 4.06
C ARG A 272 -21.60 -1.05 3.52
N PRO A 273 -20.65 -1.74 2.88
CA PRO A 273 -19.39 -1.12 2.41
C PRO A 273 -19.57 -0.20 1.18
N GLU A 274 -20.81 0.07 0.75
CA GLU A 274 -21.13 0.94 -0.36
C GLU A 274 -21.10 2.41 0.10
N GLY A 275 -20.03 3.13 -0.25
CA GLY A 275 -19.87 4.54 0.12
C GLY A 275 -18.40 4.97 0.22
N THR A 276 -18.18 6.26 0.46
CA THR A 276 -16.84 6.85 0.62
C THR A 276 -16.53 7.28 2.05
N ASN A 277 -17.55 7.51 2.87
CA ASN A 277 -17.40 8.00 4.24
C ASN A 277 -18.49 7.42 5.14
N PHE A 278 -18.12 6.95 6.33
CA PHE A 278 -18.97 6.16 7.22
C PHE A 278 -18.85 6.68 8.66
N PRO A 279 -19.95 6.81 9.41
CA PRO A 279 -19.86 7.26 10.80
C PRO A 279 -19.32 6.15 11.70
N VAL A 280 -18.53 6.54 12.69
CA VAL A 280 -18.07 5.73 13.82
C VAL A 280 -18.69 6.33 15.08
N THR A 281 -19.34 5.50 15.88
CA THR A 281 -19.93 5.90 17.16
C THR A 281 -18.85 6.04 18.23
N ASN A 282 -19.12 6.80 19.29
CA ASN A 282 -18.17 6.94 20.40
C ASN A 282 -17.79 5.59 21.02
N SER A 283 -18.75 4.67 21.15
CA SER A 283 -18.51 3.30 21.65
C SER A 283 -17.71 2.42 20.70
N GLU A 284 -17.67 2.72 19.40
CA GLU A 284 -16.81 2.01 18.44
C GLU A 284 -15.40 2.62 18.37
N TRP A 285 -15.21 3.82 18.93
CA TRP A 285 -13.91 4.48 19.00
C TRP A 285 -13.16 4.17 20.29
N GLU A 286 -13.87 4.15 21.42
CA GLU A 286 -13.35 3.72 22.72
C GLU A 286 -12.88 2.26 22.70
#